data_AF-A0A813RF75-F1
#
_entry.id   AF-A0A813RF75-F1
#
_cell.length_a   1.000
_cell.length_b   1.000
_cell.length_c   1.000
_cell.angle_alpha   90.00
_cell.angle_beta   90.00
_cell.angle_gamma   90.00
#
_symmetry.space_group_name_H-M   'P 1'
#
loop_
_entity.id
_entity.type
_entity.pdbx_description
1 polymer ?
#
loop_
_entity_poly.entity_id
_entity_poly.type
_entity_poly.pdbx_seq_one_letter_code
_entity_poly.pdbx_strand_id
1 'polypeptide(L)'
;MKTTFVLFIISAIIYNIYCQQTLVDVSTQALCTQSAIQNPSGENRWAQAGLDTNVDIALKCGDIIAFKIESFPVGSENWSDWYVVGVNDIDSKTDGSALTVKRMWSYFADHRHQYITCSQNKFKGCAC
;
A
#
# COMPACT_ATOMS: atom_id res chain seq x y z
N MET A 1 49.52 -39.32 -10.31
CA MET A 1 49.34 -37.94 -10.84
C MET A 1 48.02 -37.71 -11.59
N LYS A 2 47.34 -38.71 -12.17
CA LYS A 2 46.10 -38.52 -12.95
C LYS A 2 44.82 -38.36 -12.10
N THR A 3 44.75 -38.96 -10.91
CA THR A 3 43.55 -39.02 -10.07
C THR A 3 43.26 -37.72 -9.30
N THR A 4 44.30 -36.98 -8.87
CA THR A 4 44.14 -35.71 -8.13
C THR A 4 43.61 -34.58 -9.01
N PHE A 5 43.93 -34.60 -10.31
CA PHE A 5 43.51 -33.57 -11.26
C PHE A 5 41.99 -33.63 -11.55
N VAL A 6 41.41 -34.83 -11.52
CA VAL A 6 39.97 -35.06 -11.78
C VAL A 6 39.10 -34.51 -10.64
N LEU A 7 39.56 -34.63 -9.39
CA LEU A 7 38.82 -34.15 -8.21
C LEU A 7 38.74 -32.61 -8.15
N PHE A 8 39.79 -31.90 -8.58
CA PHE A 8 39.79 -30.43 -8.65
C PHE A 8 38.78 -29.91 -9.68
N ILE A 9 38.72 -30.53 -10.86
CA ILE A 9 37.77 -30.14 -11.92
C ILE A 9 36.33 -30.38 -11.48
N ILE A 10 36.05 -31.51 -10.82
CA ILE A 10 34.70 -31.80 -10.29
C ILE A 10 34.31 -30.77 -9.23
N SER A 11 35.21 -30.40 -8.30
CA SER A 11 34.93 -29.38 -7.28
C SER A 11 34.65 -27.99 -7.87
N ALA A 12 35.38 -27.60 -8.92
CA ALA A 12 35.20 -26.31 -9.59
C ALA A 12 33.89 -26.25 -10.40
N ILE A 13 33.49 -27.36 -11.02
CA ILE A 13 32.19 -27.45 -11.72
C ILE A 13 31.04 -27.39 -10.73
N ILE A 14 31.13 -28.10 -9.60
CA ILE A 14 30.11 -28.07 -8.54
C ILE A 14 29.96 -26.64 -7.96
N TYR A 15 31.06 -25.92 -7.73
CA TYR A 15 31.02 -24.53 -7.24
C TYR A 15 30.34 -23.55 -8.21
N ASN A 16 30.49 -23.74 -9.53
CA ASN A 16 29.86 -22.87 -10.54
C ASN A 16 28.34 -23.13 -10.68
N ILE A 17 27.85 -24.32 -10.32
CA ILE A 17 26.42 -24.66 -10.39
C ILE A 17 25.61 -23.99 -9.26
N TYR A 18 26.25 -23.65 -8.13
CA TYR A 18 25.56 -23.06 -6.97
C TYR A 18 25.31 -21.55 -7.02
N CYS A 19 25.74 -20.84 -8.07
CA CYS A 19 25.49 -19.41 -8.22
C CYS A 19 24.59 -19.09 -9.42
N GLN A 20 23.45 -19.78 -9.52
CA GLN A 20 22.38 -19.33 -10.40
C GLN A 20 21.56 -18.27 -9.66
N GLN A 21 21.80 -16.99 -9.95
CA GLN A 21 20.88 -15.93 -9.56
C GLN A 21 19.60 -16.07 -10.38
N THR A 22 18.48 -16.35 -9.73
CA THR A 22 17.16 -16.23 -10.34
C THR A 22 16.88 -14.75 -10.61
N LEU A 23 16.96 -14.33 -11.87
CA LEU A 23 16.51 -13.02 -12.30
C LEU A 23 14.98 -12.98 -12.17
N VAL A 24 14.49 -12.31 -11.13
CA VAL A 24 13.05 -12.08 -10.95
C VAL A 24 12.64 -10.94 -11.88
N ASP A 25 11.78 -11.23 -12.85
CA ASP A 25 11.16 -10.19 -13.67
C ASP A 25 10.16 -9.39 -12.82
N VAL A 26 10.49 -8.12 -12.58
CA VAL A 26 9.65 -7.18 -11.82
C VAL A 26 8.83 -6.25 -12.71
N SER A 27 8.90 -6.40 -14.03
CA SER A 27 8.26 -5.50 -15.00
C SER A 27 6.73 -5.50 -14.92
N THR A 28 6.15 -6.56 -14.37
CA THR A 28 4.70 -6.70 -14.17
C THR A 28 4.22 -6.26 -12.78
N GLN A 29 5.13 -5.88 -11.87
CA GLN A 29 4.73 -5.44 -10.53
C GLN A 29 4.11 -4.05 -10.60
N ALA A 30 3.09 -3.80 -9.77
CA ALA A 30 2.48 -2.48 -9.66
C ALA A 30 3.49 -1.50 -9.04
N LEU A 31 3.55 -0.28 -9.59
CA LEU A 31 4.36 0.77 -8.98
C LEU A 31 3.55 1.41 -7.86
N CYS A 32 4.03 1.29 -6.63
CA CYS A 32 3.39 1.84 -5.46
C CYS A 32 4.19 3.02 -4.90
N THR A 33 3.50 4.10 -4.55
CA THR A 33 4.11 5.31 -3.98
C THR A 33 3.37 5.73 -2.72
N GLN A 34 4.14 6.11 -1.70
CA GLN A 34 3.61 6.72 -0.50
C GLN A 34 3.44 8.23 -0.72
N SER A 35 2.31 8.78 -0.32
CA SER A 35 2.07 10.22 -0.35
C SER A 35 2.84 10.96 0.76
N ALA A 36 3.16 12.22 0.50
CA ALA A 36 3.50 13.16 1.57
C ALA A 36 2.31 13.29 2.54
N ILE A 37 2.55 13.82 3.74
CA ILE A 37 1.46 14.11 4.68
C ILE A 37 0.48 15.09 4.02
N GLN A 38 -0.77 14.66 3.91
CA GLN A 38 -1.87 15.46 3.39
C GLN A 38 -2.58 16.17 4.54
N ASN A 39 -2.99 17.40 4.30
CA ASN A 39 -3.95 18.10 5.16
C ASN A 39 -5.34 17.45 5.04
N PRO A 40 -6.26 17.72 5.99
CA PRO A 40 -7.65 17.34 5.84
C PRO A 40 -8.16 17.78 4.46
N SER A 41 -8.78 16.86 3.73
CA SER A 41 -9.18 17.12 2.35
C SER A 41 -10.36 18.10 2.25
N GLY A 42 -11.17 18.22 3.31
CA GLY A 42 -12.43 18.98 3.30
C GLY A 42 -13.50 18.38 2.38
N GLU A 43 -13.24 17.21 1.80
CA GLU A 43 -14.11 16.58 0.79
C GLU A 43 -15.07 15.60 1.46
N ASN A 44 -16.35 15.96 1.50
CA ASN A 44 -17.40 15.18 2.16
C ASN A 44 -17.60 13.79 1.53
N ARG A 45 -17.19 13.58 0.27
CA ARG A 45 -17.25 12.25 -0.36
C ARG A 45 -16.48 11.19 0.44
N TRP A 46 -15.40 11.53 1.12
CA TRP A 46 -14.72 10.59 2.03
C TRP A 46 -15.62 10.15 3.19
N ALA A 47 -16.26 11.12 3.85
CA ALA A 47 -17.15 10.86 4.98
C ALA A 47 -18.41 10.09 4.57
N GLN A 48 -18.88 10.29 3.34
CA GLN A 48 -20.12 9.69 2.81
C GLN A 48 -19.92 8.36 2.08
N ALA A 49 -18.68 7.99 1.74
CA ALA A 49 -18.39 6.76 1.01
C ALA A 49 -18.75 5.48 1.77
N GLY A 50 -18.86 5.55 3.10
CA GLY A 50 -19.17 4.39 3.94
C GLY A 50 -18.16 3.26 3.73
N LEU A 51 -18.59 2.15 3.11
CA LEU A 51 -17.78 0.96 2.83
C LEU A 51 -17.24 0.89 1.39
N ASP A 52 -17.56 1.86 0.52
CA ASP A 52 -17.20 1.85 -0.91
C ASP A 52 -15.69 1.90 -1.14
N THR A 53 -15.10 0.78 -1.59
CA THR A 53 -13.67 0.63 -1.81
C THR A 53 -13.10 1.35 -3.02
N ASN A 54 -13.93 2.02 -3.83
CA ASN A 54 -13.49 2.67 -5.08
C ASN A 54 -13.52 4.20 -5.02
N VAL A 55 -13.80 4.77 -3.84
CA VAL A 55 -13.86 6.23 -3.66
C VAL A 55 -12.51 6.90 -3.96
N ASP A 56 -11.42 6.21 -3.67
CA ASP A 56 -10.05 6.59 -3.97
C ASP A 56 -9.74 6.67 -5.46
N ILE A 57 -10.29 5.77 -6.28
CA ILE A 57 -10.16 5.85 -7.74
C ILE A 57 -10.75 7.19 -8.24
N ALA A 58 -11.92 7.56 -7.72
CA ALA A 58 -12.60 8.80 -8.10
C ALA A 58 -11.91 10.07 -7.56
N LEU A 59 -11.25 10.00 -6.41
CA LEU A 59 -10.69 11.17 -5.72
C LEU A 59 -9.18 11.34 -5.89
N LYS A 60 -8.45 10.24 -6.07
CA LYS A 60 -6.99 10.17 -6.06
C LYS A 60 -6.43 9.45 -7.29
N CYS A 61 -7.27 8.99 -8.21
CA CYS A 61 -6.83 8.44 -9.48
C CYS A 61 -5.88 7.22 -9.32
N GLY A 62 -6.08 6.44 -8.26
CA GLY A 62 -5.30 5.24 -7.98
C GLY A 62 -5.83 4.48 -6.77
N ASP A 63 -5.48 3.20 -6.68
CA ASP A 63 -5.93 2.31 -5.61
C ASP A 63 -5.09 2.57 -4.36
N ILE A 64 -5.70 3.16 -3.34
CA ILE A 64 -5.13 3.26 -2.00
C ILE A 64 -5.13 1.85 -1.40
N ILE A 65 -3.96 1.28 -1.20
CA ILE A 65 -3.81 -0.06 -0.62
C ILE A 65 -3.64 -0.02 0.90
N ALA A 66 -3.11 1.09 1.42
CA ALA A 66 -2.93 1.30 2.84
C ALA A 66 -2.88 2.79 3.18
N PHE A 67 -3.29 3.15 4.39
CA PHE A 67 -3.25 4.51 4.88
C PHE A 67 -3.11 4.60 6.40
N LYS A 68 -2.72 5.76 6.89
CA LYS A 68 -2.77 6.11 8.32
C LYS A 68 -3.28 7.54 8.49
N ILE A 69 -3.88 7.81 9.63
CA ILE A 69 -4.46 9.11 9.96
C ILE A 69 -3.82 9.64 11.25
N GLU A 70 -3.60 10.94 11.32
CA GLU A 70 -3.21 11.61 12.55
C GLU A 70 -4.45 11.76 13.41
N SER A 71 -4.40 11.35 14.67
CA SER A 71 -5.50 11.51 15.63
C SER A 71 -5.69 12.98 15.99
N PHE A 72 -6.90 13.33 16.40
CA PHE A 72 -7.17 14.67 16.94
C PHE A 72 -6.41 14.91 18.25
N PRO A 73 -5.86 16.11 18.51
CA PRO A 73 -5.86 17.30 17.65
C PRO A 73 -4.90 17.20 16.47
N VAL A 74 -5.28 17.80 15.35
CA VAL A 74 -4.45 17.89 14.13
C VAL A 74 -3.13 18.60 14.46
N GLY A 75 -2.01 18.03 14.03
CA GLY A 75 -0.66 18.50 14.35
C GLY A 75 -0.08 17.95 15.65
N SER A 76 -0.74 17.00 16.31
CA SER A 76 -0.22 16.33 17.51
C SER A 76 0.85 15.27 17.26
N GLU A 77 1.12 14.94 15.99
CA GLU A 77 2.01 13.87 15.54
C GLU A 77 1.61 12.45 16.04
N ASN A 78 0.41 12.31 16.59
CA ASN A 78 -0.13 11.04 17.05
C ASN A 78 -0.81 10.30 15.90
N TRP A 79 -0.03 9.54 15.14
CA TRP A 79 -0.53 8.74 14.01
C TRP A 79 -1.14 7.42 14.49
N SER A 80 -2.16 6.96 13.78
CA SER A 80 -2.57 5.56 13.84
C SER A 80 -1.49 4.64 13.25
N ASP A 81 -1.61 3.36 13.55
CA ASP A 81 -1.00 2.32 12.71
C ASP A 81 -1.58 2.37 11.28
N TRP A 82 -0.94 1.63 10.37
CA TRP A 82 -1.44 1.48 9.01
C TRP A 82 -2.72 0.64 8.98
N TYR A 83 -3.74 1.21 8.37
CA TYR A 83 -4.92 0.53 7.88
C TYR A 83 -4.64 0.01 6.47
N VAL A 84 -4.89 -1.27 6.25
CA VAL A 84 -4.83 -1.94 4.95
C VAL A 84 -6.27 -2.11 4.47
N VAL A 85 -6.54 -1.62 3.26
CA VAL A 85 -7.90 -1.60 2.70
C VAL A 85 -8.43 -3.03 2.59
N GLY A 86 -9.58 -3.29 3.21
CA GLY A 86 -10.23 -4.60 3.23
C GLY A 86 -9.75 -5.55 4.33
N VAL A 87 -8.76 -5.17 5.14
CA VAL A 87 -8.19 -6.03 6.19
C VAL A 87 -8.53 -5.51 7.59
N ASN A 88 -8.12 -4.28 7.91
CA ASN A 88 -8.28 -3.70 9.24
C ASN A 88 -8.78 -2.25 9.20
N ASP A 89 -9.37 -1.81 8.08
CA ASP A 89 -9.74 -0.42 7.83
C ASP A 89 -11.21 -0.10 8.11
N ILE A 90 -11.92 -0.94 8.86
CA ILE A 90 -13.31 -0.68 9.29
C ILE A 90 -13.31 0.10 10.60
N ASP A 91 -14.09 1.19 10.64
CA ASP A 91 -14.27 1.98 11.86
C ASP A 91 -15.08 1.18 12.88
N SER A 92 -14.44 0.91 14.02
CA SER A 92 -15.06 0.19 15.14
C SER A 92 -15.88 1.10 16.05
N LYS A 93 -15.88 2.43 15.82
CA LYS A 93 -16.69 3.36 16.61
C LYS A 93 -18.16 3.22 16.21
N THR A 94 -18.93 2.57 17.07
CA THR A 94 -20.38 2.64 17.06
C THR A 94 -20.80 3.94 17.73
N ASP A 95 -21.33 4.90 16.97
CA ASP A 95 -21.75 6.22 17.47
C ASP A 95 -23.12 6.22 18.17
N GLY A 96 -23.60 5.07 18.66
CA GLY A 96 -24.87 4.95 19.39
C GLY A 96 -26.12 5.17 18.53
N SER A 97 -25.99 5.83 17.38
CA SER A 97 -26.90 5.76 16.26
C SER A 97 -26.63 4.48 15.48
N ALA A 98 -27.64 3.62 15.37
CA ALA A 98 -27.55 2.46 14.51
C ALA A 98 -27.21 2.91 13.08
N LEU A 99 -26.17 2.28 12.50
CA LEU A 99 -25.91 2.20 11.05
C LEU A 99 -25.11 3.34 10.39
N THR A 100 -23.85 3.54 10.79
CA THR A 100 -22.88 4.04 9.80
C THR A 100 -21.55 3.31 9.92
N VAL A 101 -21.58 2.01 9.62
CA VAL A 101 -20.35 1.26 9.36
C VAL A 101 -19.66 1.96 8.20
N LYS A 102 -18.47 2.46 8.46
CA LYS A 102 -17.64 3.17 7.48
C LYS A 102 -16.20 2.68 7.59
N ARG A 103 -15.42 2.94 6.56
CA ARG A 103 -13.98 2.71 6.59
C ARG A 103 -13.27 3.89 7.23
N MET A 104 -12.10 3.63 7.82
CA MET A 104 -11.27 4.63 8.51
C MET A 104 -10.81 5.78 7.60
N TRP A 105 -10.82 5.62 6.28
CA TRP A 105 -10.54 6.73 5.36
C TRP A 105 -11.62 7.82 5.35
N SER A 106 -12.77 7.60 6.00
CA SER A 106 -13.79 8.63 6.15
C SER A 106 -13.25 9.87 6.84
N TYR A 107 -12.24 9.65 7.69
CA TYR A 107 -11.52 10.68 8.43
C TYR A 107 -10.53 11.46 7.56
N PHE A 108 -10.36 11.14 6.27
CA PHE A 108 -9.58 12.00 5.37
C PHE A 108 -10.24 13.36 5.15
N ALA A 109 -11.53 13.50 5.45
CA ALA A 109 -12.24 14.77 5.38
C ALA A 109 -11.71 15.78 6.41
N ASP A 110 -11.37 15.33 7.62
CA ASP A 110 -11.12 16.16 8.80
C ASP A 110 -9.79 15.89 9.52
N HIS A 111 -9.07 14.82 9.19
CA HIS A 111 -7.75 14.48 9.75
C HIS A 111 -6.63 14.56 8.70
N ARG A 112 -5.41 14.85 9.16
CA ARG A 112 -4.20 14.69 8.36
C ARG A 112 -3.99 13.21 8.09
N HIS A 113 -3.52 12.89 6.89
CA HIS A 113 -3.44 11.50 6.44
C HIS A 113 -2.23 11.26 5.53
N GLN A 114 -1.79 10.01 5.48
CA GLN A 114 -0.83 9.49 4.50
C GLN A 114 -1.41 8.20 3.92
N TYR A 115 -1.11 7.93 2.66
CA TYR A 115 -1.57 6.73 1.98
C TYR A 115 -0.51 6.20 1.02
N ILE A 116 -0.64 4.93 0.67
CA ILE A 116 0.13 4.27 -0.38
C ILE A 116 -0.84 3.97 -1.51
N THR A 117 -0.57 4.51 -2.69
CA THR A 117 -1.31 4.19 -3.91
C THR A 117 -0.48 3.32 -4.83
N CYS A 118 -1.10 2.31 -5.45
CA CYS A 118 -0.46 1.53 -6.50
C CYS A 118 -1.13 1.83 -7.85
N SER A 119 -0.33 2.26 -8.83
CA SER A 119 -0.79 2.27 -10.21
C SER A 119 -0.48 0.92 -10.84
N GLN A 120 -1.54 0.18 -11.19
CA GLN A 120 -1.36 -0.86 -12.20
C GLN A 120 -0.93 -0.13 -13.48
N ASN A 121 0.11 -0.60 -14.18
CA ASN A 121 0.47 -0.13 -15.54
C ASN A 121 -0.66 -0.31 -16.59
N LYS A 122 -1.90 -0.60 -16.14
CA LYS A 122 -3.10 -0.85 -16.93
C LYS A 122 -4.13 0.27 -16.89
N PHE A 123 -4.00 1.30 -16.04
CA PHE A 123 -4.97 2.40 -16.01
C PHE A 123 -4.48 3.62 -16.79
N LYS A 124 -4.54 3.51 -18.13
CA LYS A 124 -4.59 4.67 -19.04
C LYS A 124 -5.93 5.38 -18.84
N GLY A 125 -6.06 6.25 -17.85
CA GLY A 125 -7.34 6.94 -17.62
C GLY A 125 -7.30 8.20 -16.76
N CYS A 126 -6.24 8.42 -16.01
CA CYS A 126 -6.12 9.59 -15.16
C CYS A 126 -5.21 10.61 -15.84
N ALA A 127 -5.81 11.60 -16.51
CA ALA A 127 -5.07 12.76 -17.01
C ALA A 127 -4.70 13.66 -15.83
N CYS A 128 -3.41 13.97 -15.71
CA CYS A 128 -2.89 15.01 -14.83
C CYS A 128 -3.39 16.39 -15.25
#